data_AF-A0A6M0L652-F1
#
_entry.id   AF-A0A6M0L652-F1
#
_cell.length_a   1.000
_cell.length_b   1.000
_cell.length_c   1.000
_cell.angle_alpha   90.00
_cell.angle_beta   90.00
_cell.angle_gamma   90.00
#
_symmetry.space_group_name_H-M   'P 1'
#
loop_
_entity.id
_entity.type
_entity.pdbx_description
1 polymer ?
#
loop_
_entity_poly.entity_id
_entity_poly.type
_entity_poly.pdbx_seq_one_letter_code
_entity_poly.pdbx_strand_id
1 'polypeptide(L)'
;MYTIHRSFSTTCENEAIRTTTSDTIITLKSGIIEIRKRREKSMFYKETHPNDEIILNTLSELVPKDHLLRKIDKSIDFNFIYEITSPYYSHTNGRNSLDPVVLFKLVFLKDIYGIKSMRETIKRVETDVAFRWFLNLPFSKPTPHYSTFSQNYIRRFQGT
;
A
#
# COMPACT_ATOMS: atom_id res chain seq x y z
N MET A 1 -43.11 28.93 5.55
CA MET A 1 -44.10 29.82 4.90
C MET A 1 -43.55 30.25 3.56
N TYR A 2 -43.92 29.55 2.49
CA TYR A 2 -43.73 30.03 1.12
C TYR A 2 -44.98 29.64 0.33
N THR A 3 -45.77 30.66 0.00
CA THR A 3 -46.93 30.59 -0.88
C THR A 3 -46.45 30.76 -2.30
N ILE A 4 -46.70 29.78 -3.17
CA ILE A 4 -46.56 29.95 -4.62
C ILE A 4 -47.96 29.86 -5.22
N HIS A 5 -48.47 31.02 -5.65
CA HIS A 5 -49.64 31.13 -6.51
C HIS A 5 -49.25 30.69 -7.93
N ARG A 6 -50.02 29.78 -8.52
CA ARG A 6 -50.19 29.75 -9.98
C ARG A 6 -51.57 29.20 -10.33
N SER A 7 -52.38 30.10 -10.88
CA SER A 7 -53.71 29.86 -11.43
C SER A 7 -53.59 29.05 -12.73
N PHE A 8 -54.40 28.00 -12.92
CA PHE A 8 -54.79 27.55 -14.25
C PHE A 8 -56.22 26.98 -14.23
N SER A 9 -56.96 27.39 -15.24
CA SER A 9 -58.39 27.21 -15.49
C SER A 9 -58.78 25.76 -15.77
N THR A 10 -59.99 25.40 -15.33
CA THR A 10 -60.69 24.16 -15.65
C THR A 10 -61.04 24.05 -17.13
N THR A 11 -60.61 22.98 -17.80
CA THR A 11 -61.45 22.23 -18.75
C THR A 11 -61.07 20.75 -18.68
N CYS A 12 -62.08 19.89 -18.59
CA CYS A 12 -61.97 18.45 -18.45
C CYS A 12 -61.35 17.81 -19.70
N GLU A 13 -60.36 16.92 -19.53
CA GLU A 13 -60.42 15.50 -19.89
C GLU A 13 -59.05 14.81 -19.66
N ASN A 14 -59.02 13.89 -18.68
CA ASN A 14 -58.09 12.75 -18.58
C ASN A 14 -56.57 12.97 -18.76
N GLU A 15 -55.97 13.90 -18.02
CA GLU A 15 -54.51 13.91 -17.84
C GLU A 15 -54.12 13.31 -16.49
N ALA A 16 -53.51 12.11 -16.55
CA ALA A 16 -52.92 11.44 -15.40
C ALA A 16 -51.76 12.27 -14.84
N ILE A 17 -51.89 12.74 -13.60
CA ILE A 17 -50.83 13.43 -12.87
C ILE A 17 -49.71 12.41 -12.58
N ARG A 18 -48.62 12.46 -13.37
CA ARG A 18 -47.39 11.70 -13.11
C ARG A 18 -46.43 12.59 -12.33
N THR A 19 -46.39 12.45 -11.01
CA THR A 19 -45.30 13.02 -10.20
C THR A 19 -44.23 11.96 -10.00
N THR A 20 -43.05 12.20 -10.56
CA THR A 20 -41.87 11.35 -10.40
C THR A 20 -41.01 11.88 -9.26
N THR A 21 -41.04 11.22 -8.11
CA THR A 21 -39.94 11.28 -7.13
C THR A 21 -39.15 9.98 -7.26
N SER A 22 -37.83 10.09 -7.20
CA SER A 22 -36.81 9.18 -7.76
C SER A 22 -37.07 7.66 -7.72
N ASP A 23 -37.82 7.14 -6.74
CA ASP A 23 -37.92 5.71 -6.48
C ASP A 23 -39.35 5.11 -6.49
N THR A 24 -40.40 5.91 -6.74
CA THR A 24 -41.79 5.42 -6.71
C THR A 24 -42.60 5.84 -7.93
N ILE A 25 -43.22 4.87 -8.62
CA ILE A 25 -44.20 5.13 -9.69
C ILE A 25 -45.60 4.99 -9.09
N ILE A 26 -46.37 6.08 -9.11
CA ILE A 26 -47.78 6.11 -8.70
C ILE A 26 -48.63 6.11 -9.97
N THR A 27 -49.56 5.16 -10.09
CA THR A 27 -50.45 5.06 -11.26
C THR A 27 -51.90 4.91 -10.81
N LEU A 28 -52.82 5.63 -11.45
CA LEU A 28 -54.26 5.48 -11.25
C LEU A 28 -54.82 4.56 -12.34
N LYS A 29 -55.35 3.41 -11.95
CA LYS A 29 -56.13 2.53 -12.82
C LYS A 29 -57.48 2.28 -12.18
N SER A 30 -58.55 2.62 -12.91
CA SER A 30 -59.92 2.26 -12.52
C SER A 30 -60.27 2.67 -11.07
N GLY A 31 -59.82 3.85 -10.64
CA GLY A 31 -60.11 4.39 -9.31
C GLY A 31 -59.26 3.81 -8.15
N ILE A 32 -58.31 2.92 -8.42
CA ILE A 32 -57.40 2.35 -7.40
C ILE A 32 -55.99 2.91 -7.61
N ILE A 33 -55.34 3.33 -6.52
CA ILE A 33 -53.95 3.78 -6.49
C ILE A 33 -53.04 2.55 -6.42
N GLU A 34 -52.31 2.24 -7.49
CA GLU A 34 -51.24 1.24 -7.47
C GLU A 34 -49.89 1.91 -7.23
N ILE A 35 -49.22 1.51 -6.14
CA ILE A 35 -47.85 1.90 -5.80
C ILE A 35 -46.94 0.72 -6.15
N ARG A 36 -46.07 0.88 -7.16
CA ARG A 36 -45.02 -0.10 -7.45
C ARG A 36 -43.64 0.48 -7.15
N LYS A 37 -42.92 -0.19 -6.25
CA LYS A 37 -41.49 0.06 -6.03
C LYS A 37 -40.72 -0.38 -7.28
N ARG A 38 -39.93 0.52 -7.87
CA ARG A 38 -39.08 0.19 -9.02
C ARG A 38 -38.09 -0.89 -8.55
N ARG A 39 -38.08 -2.07 -9.20
CA ARG A 39 -37.02 -3.06 -9.00
C ARG A 39 -35.71 -2.42 -9.45
N GLU A 40 -34.87 -2.01 -8.50
CA GLU A 40 -33.49 -1.67 -8.78
C GLU A 40 -32.82 -2.91 -9.38
N LYS A 41 -32.36 -2.81 -10.62
CA LYS A 41 -31.35 -3.75 -11.12
C LYS A 41 -30.09 -3.43 -10.31
N SER A 42 -29.78 -4.20 -9.26
CA SER A 42 -28.47 -4.10 -8.61
C SER A 42 -27.43 -4.57 -9.60
N MET A 43 -26.86 -3.62 -10.32
CA MET A 43 -25.76 -3.84 -11.25
C MET A 43 -24.55 -4.17 -10.36
N PHE A 44 -24.16 -5.45 -10.30
CA PHE A 44 -22.92 -5.90 -9.65
C PHE A 44 -21.71 -5.38 -10.44
N TYR A 45 -21.49 -4.07 -10.45
CA TYR A 45 -20.17 -3.53 -10.73
C TYR A 45 -19.35 -3.70 -9.46
N LYS A 46 -18.41 -4.64 -9.48
CA LYS A 46 -17.34 -4.65 -8.49
C LYS A 46 -16.54 -3.38 -8.77
N GLU A 47 -16.70 -2.34 -7.95
CA GLU A 47 -15.82 -1.18 -7.98
C GLU A 47 -14.40 -1.71 -7.70
N THR A 48 -13.61 -1.87 -8.75
CA THR A 48 -12.19 -2.17 -8.61
C THR A 48 -11.53 -0.89 -8.15
N HIS A 49 -11.07 -0.85 -6.90
CA HIS A 49 -10.28 0.28 -6.46
C HIS A 49 -8.96 0.27 -7.26
N PRO A 50 -8.45 1.42 -7.73
CA PRO A 50 -7.16 1.49 -8.42
C PRO A 50 -6.01 0.84 -7.63
N ASN A 51 -6.13 0.77 -6.30
CA ASN A 51 -5.17 0.12 -5.41
C ASN A 51 -5.19 -1.42 -5.47
N ASP A 52 -6.20 -2.02 -6.10
CA ASP A 52 -6.35 -3.47 -6.27
C ASP A 52 -5.76 -3.96 -7.61
N GLU A 53 -5.12 -3.07 -8.39
CA GLU A 53 -4.48 -3.42 -9.66
C GLU A 53 -3.28 -4.35 -9.44
N ILE A 54 -3.20 -5.41 -10.25
CA ILE A 54 -2.06 -6.34 -10.23
C ILE A 54 -0.88 -5.70 -10.96
N ILE A 55 0.23 -5.53 -10.25
CA ILE A 55 1.48 -5.00 -10.80
C ILE A 55 2.44 -6.17 -11.06
N LEU A 56 2.74 -6.47 -12.33
CA LEU A 56 3.77 -7.44 -12.73
C LEU A 56 5.06 -6.70 -13.10
N ASN A 57 5.96 -6.54 -12.14
CA ASN A 57 7.28 -5.92 -12.35
C ASN A 57 8.34 -6.63 -11.49
N THR A 58 9.59 -6.55 -11.92
CA THR A 58 10.73 -6.93 -11.06
C THR A 58 11.02 -5.85 -10.03
N LEU A 59 11.62 -6.23 -8.90
CA LEU A 59 12.02 -5.27 -7.86
C LEU A 59 12.98 -4.20 -8.40
N SER A 60 13.80 -4.55 -9.39
CA SER A 60 14.72 -3.62 -10.04
C SER A 60 13.98 -2.58 -10.89
N GLU A 61 12.99 -3.00 -11.68
CA GLU A 61 12.24 -2.08 -12.55
C GLU A 61 11.45 -1.03 -11.76
N LEU A 62 11.00 -1.38 -10.56
CA LEU A 62 10.30 -0.47 -9.67
C LEU A 62 11.20 0.64 -9.08
N VAL A 63 12.53 0.50 -9.15
CA VAL A 63 13.48 1.50 -8.64
C VAL A 63 14.06 2.30 -9.81
N PRO A 64 13.81 3.62 -9.87
CA PRO A 64 14.33 4.49 -10.93
C PRO A 64 15.83 4.32 -11.15
N LYS A 65 16.28 4.34 -12.42
CA LYS A 65 17.67 4.08 -12.79
C LYS A 65 18.66 5.14 -12.25
N ASP A 66 18.18 6.36 -12.05
CA ASP A 66 18.93 7.51 -11.54
C ASP A 66 18.88 7.65 -10.00
N HIS A 67 18.20 6.73 -9.31
CA HIS A 67 18.04 6.74 -7.86
C HIS A 67 19.40 6.68 -7.12
N LEU A 68 19.54 7.44 -6.03
CA LEU A 68 20.77 7.56 -5.24
C LEU A 68 21.35 6.19 -4.84
N LEU A 69 20.51 5.29 -4.32
CA LEU A 69 20.95 3.96 -3.89
C LEU A 69 21.55 3.12 -5.02
N ARG A 70 21.15 3.33 -6.29
CA ARG A 70 21.79 2.66 -7.43
C ARG A 70 23.19 3.19 -7.69
N LYS A 71 23.38 4.50 -7.54
CA LYS A 71 24.69 5.14 -7.68
C LYS A 71 25.64 4.63 -6.60
N ILE A 72 25.15 4.53 -5.36
CA ILE A 72 25.91 3.99 -4.22
C ILE A 72 26.26 2.52 -4.45
N ASP A 73 25.27 1.67 -4.76
CA ASP A 73 25.49 0.23 -4.95
C ASP A 73 26.49 -0.06 -6.07
N LYS A 74 26.54 0.79 -7.10
CA LYS A 74 27.56 0.73 -8.16
C LYS A 74 28.94 1.25 -7.72
N SER A 75 29.00 2.18 -6.77
CA SER A 75 30.25 2.86 -6.38
C SER A 75 30.99 2.15 -5.26
N ILE A 76 30.31 1.32 -4.48
CA ILE A 76 30.87 0.64 -3.30
C ILE A 76 30.73 -0.86 -3.51
N ASP A 77 31.85 -1.56 -3.55
CA ASP A 77 31.84 -3.01 -3.36
C ASP A 77 31.64 -3.31 -1.87
N PHE A 78 30.60 -4.06 -1.51
CA PHE A 78 30.30 -4.42 -0.12
C PHE A 78 30.95 -5.75 0.31
N ASN A 79 31.65 -6.44 -0.58
CA ASN A 79 32.25 -7.75 -0.28
C ASN A 79 33.31 -7.69 0.83
N PHE A 80 33.99 -6.55 1.01
CA PHE A 80 34.97 -6.35 2.09
C PHE A 80 34.37 -6.61 3.49
N ILE A 81 33.04 -6.45 3.64
CA ILE A 81 32.36 -6.73 4.91
C ILE A 81 32.46 -8.20 5.27
N TYR A 82 32.41 -9.11 4.31
CA TYR A 82 32.57 -10.54 4.59
C TYR A 82 33.97 -10.85 5.13
N GLU A 83 35.01 -10.18 4.62
CA GLU A 83 36.38 -10.35 5.12
C GLU A 83 36.49 -9.91 6.58
N ILE A 84 35.94 -8.73 6.92
CA ILE A 84 35.98 -8.18 8.28
C ILE A 84 35.13 -9.03 9.25
N THR A 85 33.98 -9.51 8.79
CA THR A 85 33.02 -10.20 9.66
C THR A 85 33.23 -11.72 9.75
N SER A 86 34.07 -12.30 8.88
CA SER A 86 34.33 -13.74 8.84
C SER A 86 34.65 -14.37 10.21
N PRO A 87 35.50 -13.79 11.08
CA PRO A 87 35.80 -14.36 12.40
C PRO A 87 34.59 -14.48 13.33
N TYR A 88 33.56 -13.66 13.12
CA TYR A 88 32.36 -13.58 13.97
C TYR A 88 31.18 -14.39 13.44
N TYR A 89 31.33 -15.01 12.25
CA TYR A 89 30.29 -15.77 11.58
C TYR A 89 30.76 -17.20 11.34
N SER A 90 29.94 -18.18 11.74
CA SER A 90 30.17 -19.59 11.40
C SER A 90 29.44 -19.94 10.10
N HIS A 91 30.13 -20.60 9.18
CA HIS A 91 29.55 -21.09 7.92
C HIS A 91 28.86 -22.46 8.05
N THR A 92 29.16 -23.21 9.11
CA THR A 92 28.80 -24.64 9.21
C THR A 92 27.82 -24.95 10.33
N ASN A 93 27.80 -24.15 11.41
CA ASN A 93 27.05 -24.49 12.62
C ASN A 93 26.15 -23.34 13.10
N GLY A 94 24.94 -23.71 13.56
CA GLY A 94 24.01 -22.82 14.26
C GLY A 94 22.88 -22.26 13.39
N ARG A 95 22.13 -21.31 13.95
CA ARG A 95 21.02 -20.66 13.25
C ARG A 95 21.58 -19.61 12.29
N ASN A 96 21.17 -19.69 11.02
CA ASN A 96 21.50 -18.67 10.02
C ASN A 96 21.11 -17.30 10.56
N SER A 97 22.13 -16.47 10.73
CA SER A 97 21.98 -15.12 11.25
C SER A 97 21.80 -14.15 10.10
N LEU A 98 21.42 -12.91 10.42
CA LEU A 98 21.30 -11.89 9.39
C LEU A 98 22.64 -11.70 8.69
N ASP A 99 22.60 -11.69 7.36
CA ASP A 99 23.76 -11.45 6.50
C ASP A 99 24.48 -10.16 6.94
N PRO A 100 25.80 -10.21 7.20
CA PRO A 100 26.55 -9.04 7.65
C PRO A 100 26.48 -7.87 6.65
N VAL A 101 26.38 -8.14 5.34
CA VAL A 101 26.22 -7.08 4.34
C VAL A 101 24.86 -6.40 4.48
N VAL A 102 23.79 -7.17 4.69
CA VAL A 102 22.44 -6.62 4.92
C VAL A 102 22.41 -5.82 6.23
N LEU A 103 23.04 -6.32 7.28
CA LEU A 103 23.15 -5.62 8.57
C LEU A 103 23.85 -4.27 8.42
N PHE A 104 24.98 -4.23 7.71
CA PHE A 104 25.70 -2.99 7.44
C PHE A 104 24.87 -2.02 6.59
N LYS A 105 24.28 -2.52 5.48
CA LYS A 105 23.43 -1.70 4.60
C LYS A 105 22.22 -1.11 5.34
N LEU A 106 21.67 -1.78 6.36
CA LEU A 106 20.62 -1.21 7.20
C LEU A 106 21.09 0.00 8.03
N VAL A 107 22.27 -0.09 8.64
CA VAL A 107 22.88 1.02 9.38
C VAL A 107 23.22 2.16 8.42
N PHE A 108 23.78 1.82 7.27
CA PHE A 108 24.13 2.76 6.23
C PHE A 108 22.91 3.52 5.70
N LEU A 109 21.78 2.84 5.46
CA LEU A 109 20.51 3.47 5.11
C LEU A 109 20.00 4.40 6.21
N LYS A 110 20.08 3.98 7.48
CA LYS A 110 19.70 4.82 8.60
C LYS A 110 20.49 6.13 8.58
N ASP A 111 21.79 6.07 8.38
CA ASP A 111 22.67 7.24 8.47
C ASP A 111 22.55 8.16 7.25
N ILE A 112 22.49 7.62 6.03
CA ILE A 112 22.32 8.44 4.79
C ILE A 112 21.01 9.20 4.79
N TYR A 113 19.92 8.57 5.21
CA TYR A 113 18.60 9.18 5.22
C TYR A 113 18.30 9.90 6.54
N GLY A 114 19.25 9.98 7.47
CA GLY A 114 19.09 10.68 8.75
C GLY A 114 17.97 10.12 9.63
N ILE A 115 17.70 8.81 9.55
CA ILE A 115 16.60 8.16 10.28
C ILE A 115 16.99 8.04 11.76
N LYS A 116 16.09 8.45 12.64
CA LYS A 116 16.40 8.61 14.08
C LYS A 116 16.56 7.29 14.82
N SER A 117 15.92 6.22 14.36
CA SER A 117 15.93 4.94 15.05
C SER A 117 15.93 3.75 14.10
N MET A 118 16.55 2.65 14.52
CA MET A 118 16.52 1.41 13.75
C MET A 118 15.10 0.87 13.55
N ARG A 119 14.20 1.09 14.53
CA ARG A 119 12.78 0.72 14.40
C ARG A 119 12.12 1.46 13.24
N GLU A 120 12.39 2.75 13.10
CA GLU A 120 11.89 3.57 12.00
C GLU A 120 12.52 3.16 10.67
N THR A 121 13.82 2.83 10.66
CA THR A 121 14.50 2.27 9.49
C THR A 121 13.82 0.99 9.00
N ILE A 122 13.53 0.04 9.90
CA ILE A 122 12.83 -1.21 9.53
C ILE A 122 11.42 -0.93 9.00
N LYS A 123 10.65 -0.03 9.61
CA LYS A 123 9.33 0.40 9.08
C LYS A 123 9.43 1.00 7.68
N ARG A 124 10.49 1.77 7.42
CA ARG A 124 10.77 2.31 6.08
C ARG A 124 11.07 1.18 5.09
N VAL A 125 11.90 0.21 5.48
CA VAL A 125 12.22 -0.99 4.66
C VAL A 125 10.98 -1.85 4.36
N GLU A 126 9.96 -1.86 5.23
CA GLU A 126 8.73 -2.62 4.98
C GLU A 126 7.95 -2.12 3.76
N THR A 127 8.03 -0.82 3.46
CA THR A 127 7.19 -0.15 2.45
C THR A 127 7.98 0.42 1.28
N ASP A 128 9.24 0.78 1.47
CA ASP A 128 10.07 1.44 0.48
C ASP A 128 10.79 0.41 -0.43
N VAL A 129 10.37 0.38 -1.69
CA VAL A 129 10.92 -0.49 -2.74
C VAL A 129 12.42 -0.27 -2.92
N ALA A 130 12.90 0.97 -2.89
CA ALA A 130 14.31 1.28 -3.14
C ALA A 130 15.20 0.78 -2.01
N PHE A 131 14.71 0.84 -0.76
CA PHE A 131 15.42 0.31 0.40
C PHE A 131 15.52 -1.21 0.31
N ARG A 132 14.41 -1.88 -0.04
CA ARG A 132 14.38 -3.33 -0.24
C ARG A 132 15.29 -3.79 -1.36
N TRP A 133 15.29 -3.06 -2.47
CA TRP A 133 16.19 -3.31 -3.60
C TRP A 133 17.65 -3.21 -3.17
N PHE A 134 18.03 -2.13 -2.46
CA PHE A 134 19.40 -1.94 -2.00
C PHE A 134 19.86 -3.03 -1.01
N LEU A 135 18.94 -3.52 -0.18
CA LEU A 135 19.19 -4.60 0.78
C LEU A 135 19.14 -6.01 0.16
N ASN A 136 18.85 -6.15 -1.14
CA ASN A 136 18.57 -7.43 -1.80
C ASN A 136 17.48 -8.25 -1.07
N LEU A 137 16.47 -7.57 -0.53
CA LEU A 137 15.41 -8.17 0.28
C LEU A 137 14.05 -8.05 -0.42
N PRO A 138 13.60 -9.07 -1.19
CA PRO A 138 12.31 -9.02 -1.87
C PRO A 138 11.15 -8.92 -0.89
N PHE A 139 10.01 -8.38 -1.33
CA PHE A 139 8.79 -8.25 -0.50
C PHE A 139 8.22 -9.59 -0.02
N SER A 140 8.55 -10.70 -0.70
CA SER A 140 8.17 -12.05 -0.28
C SER A 140 8.87 -12.51 1.01
N LYS A 141 9.97 -11.87 1.41
CA LYS A 141 10.69 -12.18 2.64
C LYS A 141 10.33 -11.18 3.75
N PRO A 142 10.25 -11.61 5.01
CA PRO A 142 10.01 -10.68 6.11
C PRO A 142 11.21 -9.74 6.30
N THR A 143 10.94 -8.53 6.79
CA THR A 143 11.99 -7.62 7.24
C THR A 143 12.63 -8.13 8.53
N PRO A 144 13.94 -7.86 8.75
CA PRO A 144 14.57 -8.18 10.02
C PRO A 144 13.88 -7.44 11.16
N HIS A 145 13.75 -8.09 12.32
CA HIS A 145 13.23 -7.41 13.49
C HIS A 145 14.20 -6.32 13.96
N TYR A 146 13.70 -5.17 14.40
CA TYR A 146 14.54 -4.02 14.81
C TYR A 146 15.56 -4.38 15.91
N SER A 147 15.26 -5.35 16.78
CA SER A 147 16.18 -5.81 17.83
C SER A 147 17.34 -6.63 17.29
N THR A 148 17.25 -7.18 16.07
CA THR A 148 18.31 -7.97 15.44
C THR A 148 19.61 -7.17 15.37
N PHE A 149 19.52 -5.87 15.09
CA PHE A 149 20.68 -4.98 15.08
C PHE A 149 21.35 -4.93 16.47
N SER A 150 20.61 -4.54 17.51
CA SER A 150 21.14 -4.42 18.87
C SER A 150 21.70 -5.74 19.41
N GLN A 151 21.04 -6.87 19.12
CA GLN A 151 21.49 -8.18 19.56
C GLN A 151 22.76 -8.65 18.82
N ASN A 152 22.91 -8.33 17.53
CA ASN A 152 24.17 -8.62 16.82
C ASN A 152 25.32 -7.79 17.38
N TYR A 153 25.10 -6.50 17.66
CA TYR A 153 26.12 -5.65 18.27
C TYR A 153 26.59 -6.21 19.62
N ILE A 154 25.66 -6.46 20.55
CA ILE A 154 25.98 -6.96 21.90
C ILE A 154 26.67 -8.33 21.84
N ARG A 155 26.21 -9.25 20.99
CA ARG A 155 26.68 -10.65 21.03
C ARG A 155 27.92 -10.91 20.18
N ARG A 156 28.21 -10.09 19.16
CA ARG A 156 29.23 -10.39 18.14
C ARG A 156 30.26 -9.30 17.97
N PHE A 157 29.83 -8.05 17.98
CA PHE A 157 30.67 -6.91 17.65
C PHE A 157 31.02 -6.06 18.88
N GLN A 158 30.74 -6.55 20.08
CA GLN A 158 31.07 -5.83 21.29
C GLN A 158 32.59 -5.85 21.51
N GLY A 159 33.22 -4.68 21.48
CA GLY A 159 34.65 -4.53 21.74
C GLY A 159 35.56 -4.75 20.52
N THR A 160 34.97 -4.85 19.32
CA THR A 160 35.70 -4.77 18.04
C THR A 160 35.93 -3.32 17.66
#